data_AF-A0AAE4H4V5-F1
#
_entry.id   AF-A0AAE4H4V5-F1
#
_cell.length_a   1.000
_cell.length_b   1.000
_cell.length_c   1.000
_cell.angle_alpha   90.00
_cell.angle_beta   90.00
_cell.angle_gamma   90.00
#
_symmetry.space_group_name_H-M   'P 1'
#
loop_
_entity.id
_entity.type
_entity.pdbx_description
1 polymer ?
#
loop_
_entity_poly.entity_id
_entity_poly.type
_entity_poly.pdbx_seq_one_letter_code
_entity_poly.pdbx_strand_id
1 'polypeptide(L)'
;MDLVFDALGAMYGAKFSSQWGAYDEGGVWLAELAHLSRRHLELGIHRLRQQVREAARSGDEAWPPQPVAFAALCEPRPEDLGLPTTAEAWAEVCAHAHEPRAHRWRHEAVRLAGNQVGWWELTHGGDEAKAARLEKGFAKHYGALVNRVMAGEDLAPRELLEHDGSRTPAELAERAGREAAQQQAEAAGLPHTMNADQGLRSLRAALNGA
;
A
#
# COMPACT_ATOMS: atom_id res chain seq x y z
N MET A 1 12.31 27.07 -2.87
CA MET A 1 11.33 28.16 -2.78
C MET A 1 11.17 28.86 -4.11
N ASP A 2 12.27 29.18 -4.79
CA ASP A 2 12.28 29.82 -6.12
C ASP A 2 11.33 29.14 -7.13
N LEU A 3 11.34 27.81 -7.21
CA LEU A 3 10.41 27.04 -8.05
C LEU A 3 8.92 27.42 -7.87
N VAL A 4 8.49 27.62 -6.62
CA VAL A 4 7.09 27.92 -6.31
C VAL A 4 6.78 29.37 -6.69
N PHE A 5 7.64 30.32 -6.29
CA PHE A 5 7.45 31.74 -6.59
C PHE A 5 7.51 32.03 -8.09
N ASP A 6 8.44 31.40 -8.81
CA ASP A 6 8.53 31.49 -10.28
C ASP A 6 7.27 30.97 -10.94
N ALA A 7 6.76 29.82 -10.49
CA ALA A 7 5.56 29.22 -11.05
C ALA A 7 4.31 30.06 -10.79
N LEU A 8 4.11 30.54 -9.56
CA LEU A 8 2.96 31.37 -9.20
C LEU A 8 3.04 32.77 -9.85
N GLY A 9 4.23 33.36 -9.92
CA GLY A 9 4.47 34.59 -10.66
C GLY A 9 4.11 34.44 -12.14
N ALA A 10 4.50 33.34 -12.78
CA ALA A 10 4.16 33.05 -14.16
C ALA A 10 2.65 32.83 -14.39
N MET A 11 1.92 32.26 -13.41
CA MET A 11 0.48 31.97 -13.54
C MET A 11 -0.42 33.17 -13.25
N TYR A 12 -0.08 33.97 -12.24
CA TYR A 12 -0.95 35.02 -11.70
C TYR A 12 -0.41 36.45 -11.91
N GLY A 13 0.87 36.58 -12.28
CA GLY A 13 1.52 37.87 -12.52
C GLY A 13 1.40 38.82 -11.34
N ALA A 14 0.97 40.05 -11.64
CA ALA A 14 0.85 41.14 -10.67
C ALA A 14 -0.07 40.80 -9.48
N LYS A 15 -1.06 39.90 -9.63
CA LYS A 15 -1.93 39.50 -8.52
C LYS A 15 -1.16 38.77 -7.43
N PHE A 16 -0.19 37.94 -7.81
CA PHE A 16 0.66 37.23 -6.87
C PHE A 16 1.76 38.14 -6.33
N SER A 17 2.50 38.81 -7.21
CA SER A 17 3.64 39.64 -6.81
C SER A 17 3.23 40.84 -5.96
N SER A 18 2.04 41.42 -6.16
CA SER A 18 1.54 42.50 -5.29
C SER A 18 1.20 42.02 -3.88
N GLN A 19 0.81 40.74 -3.72
CA GLN A 19 0.41 40.21 -2.41
C GLN A 19 1.60 39.60 -1.64
N TRP A 20 2.55 38.99 -2.34
CA TRP A 20 3.62 38.19 -1.72
C TRP A 20 5.04 38.62 -2.10
N GLY A 21 5.20 39.56 -3.03
CA GLY A 21 6.51 39.98 -3.53
C GLY A 21 7.09 39.04 -4.60
N ALA A 22 8.36 39.29 -4.95
CA ALA A 22 9.12 38.46 -5.90
C ALA A 22 9.75 37.21 -5.26
N TYR A 23 9.90 37.22 -3.93
CA TYR A 23 10.45 36.14 -3.12
C TYR A 23 9.79 36.16 -1.74
N ASP A 24 9.93 35.07 -0.98
CA ASP A 24 9.31 34.89 0.33
C ASP A 24 10.03 35.69 1.42
N GLU A 25 9.91 37.02 1.39
CA GLU A 25 10.59 37.92 2.33
C GLU A 25 10.21 37.64 3.80
N GLY A 26 8.95 37.27 4.05
CA GLY A 26 8.44 36.95 5.39
C GLY A 26 8.66 35.49 5.82
N GLY A 27 9.17 34.62 4.95
CA GLY A 27 9.37 33.19 5.25
C GLY A 27 8.07 32.39 5.46
N VAL A 28 6.91 32.96 5.12
CA VAL A 28 5.59 32.34 5.38
C VAL A 28 5.41 31.11 4.51
N TRP A 29 5.74 31.22 3.22
CA TRP A 29 5.65 30.09 2.31
C TRP A 29 6.67 29.01 2.65
N LEU A 30 7.88 29.40 3.08
CA LEU A 30 8.90 28.47 3.51
C LEU A 30 8.43 27.71 4.75
N ALA A 31 7.88 28.39 5.74
CA ALA A 31 7.37 27.76 6.96
C ALA A 31 6.28 26.72 6.66
N GLU A 32 5.31 27.09 5.81
CA GLU A 32 4.20 26.20 5.44
C GLU A 32 4.65 25.02 4.59
N LEU A 33 5.60 25.23 3.66
CA LEU A 33 5.98 24.22 2.68
C LEU A 33 7.24 23.42 3.05
N ALA A 34 7.92 23.75 4.16
CA ALA A 34 9.19 23.14 4.56
C ALA A 34 9.15 21.61 4.69
N HIS A 35 7.98 21.05 5.00
CA HIS A 35 7.78 19.61 5.16
C HIS A 35 7.54 18.88 3.83
N LEU A 36 7.38 19.59 2.71
CA LEU A 36 7.04 19.02 1.42
C LEU A 36 8.29 18.78 0.57
N SER A 37 8.32 17.61 -0.08
CA SER A 37 9.35 17.28 -1.06
C SER A 37 9.17 18.10 -2.34
N ARG A 38 10.25 18.27 -3.13
CA ARG A 38 10.17 18.91 -4.45
C ARG A 38 9.10 18.29 -5.35
N ARG A 39 8.95 16.96 -5.33
CA ARG A 39 7.95 16.24 -6.12
C ARG A 39 6.52 16.63 -5.71
N HIS A 40 6.26 16.82 -4.42
CA HIS A 40 4.95 17.29 -3.94
C HIS A 40 4.68 18.73 -4.39
N LEU A 41 5.68 19.60 -4.37
CA LEU A 41 5.55 20.97 -4.88
C LEU A 41 5.27 21.00 -6.39
N GLU A 42 5.97 20.18 -7.17
CA GLU A 42 5.73 20.04 -8.61
C GLU A 42 4.31 19.53 -8.93
N LEU A 43 3.81 18.60 -8.11
CA LEU A 43 2.43 18.11 -8.19
C LEU A 43 1.41 19.23 -7.90
N GLY A 44 1.63 20.00 -6.82
CA GLY A 44 0.78 21.14 -6.48
C GLY A 44 0.76 22.19 -7.58
N ILE A 45 1.92 22.53 -8.15
CA ILE A 45 2.03 23.45 -9.30
C ILE A 45 1.25 22.93 -10.51
N HIS A 46 1.35 21.63 -10.81
CA HIS A 46 0.63 21.03 -11.93
C HIS A 46 -0.89 21.15 -11.76
N ARG A 47 -1.41 20.84 -10.56
CA ARG A 47 -2.84 20.97 -10.25
C ARG A 47 -3.31 22.42 -10.32
N LEU A 48 -2.50 23.35 -9.79
CA LEU A 48 -2.82 24.77 -9.84
C LEU A 48 -2.91 25.28 -11.29
N ARG A 49 -2.02 24.83 -12.17
CA ARG A 49 -2.10 25.11 -13.62
C ARG A 49 -3.39 24.58 -14.25
N GLN A 50 -3.87 23.40 -13.83
CA GLN A 50 -5.14 22.87 -14.30
C GLN A 50 -6.31 23.75 -13.86
N GLN A 51 -6.36 24.15 -12.59
CA GLN A 51 -7.39 25.05 -12.06
C GLN A 51 -7.42 26.40 -12.79
N VAL A 52 -6.26 27.01 -13.04
CA VAL A 52 -6.17 28.28 -13.81
C VAL A 52 -6.70 28.09 -15.24
N ARG A 53 -6.37 26.97 -15.90
CA ARG A 53 -6.88 26.66 -17.24
C ARG A 53 -8.38 26.45 -17.25
N GLU A 54 -8.93 25.79 -16.24
CA GLU A 54 -10.37 25.55 -16.11
C GLU A 54 -11.12 26.86 -15.85
N ALA A 55 -10.65 27.70 -14.94
CA ALA A 55 -11.21 29.03 -14.70
C ALA A 55 -11.23 29.86 -16.00
N ALA A 56 -10.12 29.87 -16.75
CA ALA A 56 -10.03 30.57 -18.02
C ALA A 56 -11.03 30.04 -19.08
N ARG A 57 -11.35 28.73 -19.08
CA ARG A 57 -12.36 28.15 -19.98
C ARG A 57 -13.79 28.51 -19.57
N SER A 58 -14.04 28.59 -18.27
CA SER A 58 -15.36 28.94 -17.73
C SER A 58 -15.63 30.45 -17.73
N GLY A 59 -14.63 31.27 -18.06
CA GLY A 59 -14.71 32.73 -17.98
C GLY A 59 -14.57 33.27 -16.56
N ASP A 60 -14.15 32.42 -15.61
CA ASP A 60 -13.90 32.78 -14.22
C ASP A 60 -12.48 33.31 -14.04
N GLU A 61 -12.33 34.16 -13.04
CA GLU A 61 -11.04 34.74 -12.70
C GLU A 61 -10.28 33.87 -11.67
N ALA A 62 -9.10 33.38 -12.05
CA ALA A 62 -8.23 32.65 -11.15
C ALA A 62 -7.42 33.59 -10.25
N TRP A 63 -7.50 33.37 -8.93
CA TRP A 63 -6.73 34.07 -7.91
C TRP A 63 -5.60 33.19 -7.34
N PRO A 64 -4.45 33.77 -6.97
CA PRO A 64 -3.37 33.04 -6.31
C PRO A 64 -3.86 32.42 -5.00
N PRO A 65 -3.44 31.17 -4.70
CA PRO A 65 -3.82 30.50 -3.47
C PRO A 65 -3.08 31.08 -2.26
N GLN A 66 -3.67 30.92 -1.08
CA GLN A 66 -2.96 31.09 0.18
C GLN A 66 -1.94 29.95 0.36
N PRO A 67 -0.83 30.15 1.09
CA PRO A 67 0.20 29.12 1.31
C PRO A 67 -0.37 27.78 1.78
N VAL A 68 -1.32 27.81 2.74
CA VAL A 68 -1.96 26.60 3.27
C VAL A 68 -2.83 25.87 2.23
N ALA A 69 -3.51 26.64 1.36
CA ALA A 69 -4.33 26.07 0.29
C ALA A 69 -3.44 25.44 -0.80
N PHE A 70 -2.28 26.05 -1.07
CA PHE A 70 -1.28 25.45 -1.95
C PHE A 70 -0.64 24.20 -1.35
N ALA A 71 -0.36 24.18 -0.05
CA ALA A 71 0.16 23.00 0.65
C ALA A 71 -0.81 21.81 0.51
N ALA A 72 -2.11 22.03 0.68
CA ALA A 72 -3.13 21.00 0.45
C ALA A 72 -3.13 20.47 -1.01
N LEU A 73 -2.88 21.36 -1.99
CA LEU A 73 -2.72 20.92 -3.39
C LEU A 73 -1.44 20.11 -3.62
N CYS A 74 -0.45 20.18 -2.75
CA CYS A 74 0.77 19.40 -2.85
C CYS A 74 0.62 17.98 -2.25
N GLU A 75 -0.44 17.72 -1.48
CA GLU A 75 -0.68 16.41 -0.90
C GLU A 75 -0.93 15.38 -2.01
N PRO A 76 -0.19 14.26 -2.02
CA PRO A 76 -0.43 13.21 -2.99
C PRO A 76 -1.85 12.67 -2.80
N ARG A 77 -2.54 12.43 -3.91
CA ARG A 77 -3.82 11.73 -3.93
C ARG A 77 -3.60 10.33 -4.52
N PRO A 78 -4.48 9.36 -4.23
CA PRO A 78 -4.36 8.02 -4.79
C PRO A 78 -4.21 8.03 -6.32
N GLU A 79 -4.91 8.94 -7.00
CA GLU A 79 -4.90 9.02 -8.46
C GLU A 79 -3.52 9.40 -9.02
N ASP A 80 -2.69 10.17 -8.30
CA ASP A 80 -1.34 10.52 -8.77
C ASP A 80 -0.35 9.35 -8.65
N LEU A 81 -0.71 8.31 -7.88
CA LEU A 81 0.01 7.04 -7.81
C LEU A 81 -0.58 6.00 -8.77
N GLY A 82 -1.53 6.40 -9.63
CA GLY A 82 -2.20 5.49 -10.56
C GLY A 82 -3.22 4.57 -9.89
N LEU A 83 -3.60 4.84 -8.63
CA LEU A 83 -4.65 4.08 -7.95
C LEU A 83 -6.01 4.54 -8.47
N PRO A 84 -6.85 3.63 -9.02
CA PRO A 84 -8.21 3.98 -9.42
C PRO A 84 -9.08 4.30 -8.20
N THR A 85 -10.21 4.97 -8.44
CA THR A 85 -11.22 5.17 -7.38
C THR A 85 -11.78 3.82 -6.91
N THR A 86 -12.30 3.75 -5.68
CA THR A 86 -12.86 2.49 -5.13
C THR A 86 -13.94 1.89 -6.04
N ALA A 87 -14.78 2.73 -6.65
CA ALA A 87 -15.83 2.28 -7.57
C ALA A 87 -15.26 1.68 -8.86
N GLU A 88 -14.26 2.32 -9.46
CA GLU A 88 -13.58 1.79 -10.66
C GLU A 88 -12.82 0.50 -10.35
N ALA A 89 -12.12 0.46 -9.22
CA ALA A 89 -11.40 -0.72 -8.76
C ALA A 89 -12.35 -1.90 -8.52
N TRP A 90 -13.51 -1.64 -7.91
CA TRP A 90 -14.55 -2.64 -7.71
C TRP A 90 -15.12 -3.16 -9.03
N ALA A 91 -15.43 -2.26 -9.97
CA ALA A 91 -15.93 -2.64 -11.29
C ALA A 91 -14.92 -3.52 -12.05
N GLU A 92 -13.63 -3.19 -12.01
CA GLU A 92 -12.56 -3.99 -12.61
C GLU A 92 -12.48 -5.39 -11.99
N VAL A 93 -12.54 -5.48 -10.65
CA VAL A 93 -12.53 -6.75 -9.92
C VAL A 93 -13.71 -7.63 -10.31
N CYS A 94 -14.93 -7.08 -10.34
CA CYS A 94 -16.12 -7.83 -10.74
C CYS A 94 -16.03 -8.32 -12.19
N ALA A 95 -15.50 -7.49 -13.11
CA ALA A 95 -15.38 -7.85 -14.51
C ALA A 95 -14.37 -8.98 -14.76
N HIS A 96 -13.27 -9.00 -14.00
CA HIS A 96 -12.12 -9.87 -14.27
C HIS A 96 -11.86 -10.95 -13.20
N ALA A 97 -12.76 -11.11 -12.23
CA ALA A 97 -12.63 -12.13 -11.17
C ALA A 97 -12.57 -13.58 -11.67
N HIS A 98 -13.02 -13.87 -12.90
CA HIS A 98 -12.96 -15.20 -13.50
C HIS A 98 -11.54 -15.61 -13.92
N GLU A 99 -10.66 -14.64 -14.24
CA GLU A 99 -9.29 -14.88 -14.69
C GLU A 99 -8.29 -13.88 -14.07
N PRO A 100 -8.16 -13.86 -12.72
CA PRO A 100 -7.42 -12.83 -12.01
C PRO A 100 -5.89 -12.86 -12.26
N ARG A 101 -5.36 -13.99 -12.76
CA ARG A 101 -3.94 -14.14 -13.11
C ARG A 101 -3.61 -13.74 -14.56
N ALA A 102 -4.59 -13.78 -15.46
CA ALA A 102 -4.40 -13.43 -16.87
C ALA A 102 -4.70 -11.95 -17.13
N HIS A 103 -5.51 -11.32 -16.28
CA HIS A 103 -5.87 -9.91 -16.41
C HIS A 103 -4.73 -8.96 -16.01
N ARG A 104 -4.54 -7.90 -16.79
CA ARG A 104 -3.61 -6.80 -16.46
C ARG A 104 -4.34 -5.76 -15.63
N TRP A 105 -4.17 -5.85 -14.32
CA TRP A 105 -4.77 -4.93 -13.35
C TRP A 105 -4.27 -3.50 -13.50
N ARG A 106 -5.16 -2.51 -13.33
CA ARG A 106 -4.78 -1.08 -13.30
C ARG A 106 -3.73 -0.77 -12.24
N HIS A 107 -3.87 -1.39 -11.07
CA HIS A 107 -2.92 -1.27 -9.98
C HIS A 107 -2.89 -2.56 -9.15
N GLU A 108 -1.73 -2.93 -8.61
CA GLU A 108 -1.55 -4.16 -7.82
C GLU A 108 -2.44 -4.18 -6.56
N ALA A 109 -2.67 -3.02 -5.95
CA ALA A 109 -3.64 -2.83 -4.86
C ALA A 109 -5.05 -3.35 -5.21
N VAL A 110 -5.49 -3.23 -6.46
CA VAL A 110 -6.80 -3.70 -6.93
C VAL A 110 -6.85 -5.23 -6.91
N ARG A 111 -5.81 -5.87 -7.46
CA ARG A 111 -5.65 -7.33 -7.48
C ARG A 111 -5.60 -7.90 -6.06
N LEU A 112 -4.79 -7.31 -5.20
CA LEU A 112 -4.64 -7.76 -3.81
C LEU A 112 -5.93 -7.60 -3.01
N ALA A 113 -6.67 -6.50 -3.20
CA ALA A 113 -7.97 -6.29 -2.57
C ALA A 113 -9.00 -7.31 -3.05
N GLY A 114 -9.05 -7.61 -4.35
CA GLY A 114 -9.93 -8.64 -4.91
C GLY A 114 -9.60 -10.05 -4.37
N ASN A 115 -8.31 -10.37 -4.26
CA ASN A 115 -7.87 -11.64 -3.67
C ASN A 115 -8.34 -11.81 -2.22
N GLN A 116 -8.38 -10.71 -1.45
CA GLN A 116 -8.77 -10.73 -0.05
C GLN A 116 -10.27 -10.91 0.16
N VAL A 117 -11.08 -10.52 -0.82
CA VAL A 117 -12.54 -10.75 -0.83
C VAL A 117 -12.90 -12.13 -1.37
N GLY A 118 -12.04 -12.68 -2.23
CA GLY A 118 -12.15 -14.03 -2.77
C GLY A 118 -12.72 -14.06 -4.18
N TRP A 119 -11.93 -14.61 -5.12
CA TRP A 119 -12.31 -14.67 -6.55
C TRP A 119 -13.51 -15.58 -6.81
N TRP A 120 -13.63 -16.67 -6.04
CA TRP A 120 -14.75 -17.58 -6.15
C TRP A 120 -16.06 -16.92 -5.72
N GLU A 121 -16.03 -16.17 -4.62
CA GLU A 121 -17.17 -15.44 -4.08
C GLU A 121 -17.66 -14.35 -5.03
N LEU A 122 -16.72 -13.66 -5.70
CA LEU A 122 -16.99 -12.63 -6.71
C LEU A 122 -17.63 -13.22 -7.98
N THR A 123 -17.22 -14.41 -8.41
CA THR A 123 -17.74 -15.07 -9.62
C THR A 123 -19.06 -15.81 -9.40
N HIS A 124 -19.29 -16.34 -8.20
CA HIS A 124 -20.48 -17.15 -7.85
C HIS A 124 -21.42 -16.42 -6.87
N GLY A 125 -21.45 -15.09 -6.92
CA GLY A 125 -22.35 -14.25 -6.12
C GLY A 125 -23.75 -14.18 -6.71
N GLY A 126 -24.70 -14.96 -6.19
CA GLY A 126 -26.07 -15.03 -6.75
C GLY A 126 -27.08 -13.99 -6.25
N ASP A 127 -26.77 -13.22 -5.20
CA ASP A 127 -27.72 -12.29 -4.56
C ASP A 127 -27.12 -10.89 -4.36
N GLU A 128 -27.95 -9.86 -4.52
CA GLU A 128 -27.59 -8.45 -4.36
C GLU A 128 -27.05 -8.14 -2.94
N ALA A 129 -27.63 -8.74 -1.90
CA ALA A 129 -27.15 -8.62 -0.53
C ALA A 129 -25.74 -9.18 -0.35
N LYS A 130 -25.39 -10.26 -1.06
CA LYS A 130 -24.04 -10.84 -1.05
C LYS A 130 -23.08 -9.91 -1.78
N ALA A 131 -23.46 -9.36 -2.92
CA ALA A 131 -22.65 -8.41 -3.68
C ALA A 131 -22.31 -7.15 -2.86
N ALA A 132 -23.30 -6.54 -2.20
CA ALA A 132 -23.08 -5.37 -1.34
C ALA A 132 -22.13 -5.66 -0.16
N ARG A 133 -22.20 -6.87 0.41
CA ARG A 133 -21.28 -7.31 1.47
C ARG A 133 -19.84 -7.46 0.95
N LEU A 134 -19.68 -8.04 -0.23
CA LEU A 134 -18.37 -8.21 -0.87
C LEU A 134 -17.77 -6.84 -1.26
N GLU A 135 -18.58 -5.93 -1.79
CA GLU A 135 -18.15 -4.56 -2.11
C GLU A 135 -17.66 -3.81 -0.87
N LYS A 136 -18.40 -3.91 0.25
CA LYS A 136 -17.98 -3.30 1.52
C LYS A 136 -16.67 -3.90 2.04
N GLY A 137 -16.52 -5.22 1.93
CA GLY A 137 -15.27 -5.92 2.26
C GLY A 137 -14.11 -5.44 1.39
N PHE A 138 -14.34 -5.36 0.08
CA PHE A 138 -13.39 -4.86 -0.90
C PHE A 138 -12.95 -3.44 -0.57
N ALA A 139 -13.89 -2.51 -0.36
CA ALA A 139 -13.59 -1.12 -0.07
C ALA A 139 -12.70 -0.97 1.18
N LYS A 140 -12.93 -1.79 2.21
CA LYS A 140 -12.08 -1.81 3.41
C LYS A 140 -10.66 -2.28 3.10
N HIS A 141 -10.51 -3.38 2.36
CA HIS A 141 -9.19 -3.92 2.01
C HIS A 141 -8.43 -3.01 1.04
N TYR A 142 -9.12 -2.50 0.02
CA TYR A 142 -8.58 -1.56 -0.95
C TYR A 142 -8.13 -0.26 -0.28
N GLY A 143 -8.95 0.33 0.60
CA GLY A 143 -8.57 1.52 1.34
C GLY A 143 -7.32 1.34 2.22
N ALA A 144 -7.17 0.18 2.87
CA ALA A 144 -5.96 -0.14 3.62
C ALA A 144 -4.72 -0.25 2.72
N LEU A 145 -4.85 -0.83 1.53
CA LEU A 145 -3.76 -0.93 0.55
C LEU A 145 -3.40 0.42 -0.06
N VAL A 146 -4.39 1.26 -0.36
CA VAL A 146 -4.19 2.65 -0.79
C VAL A 146 -3.37 3.39 0.26
N ASN A 147 -3.76 3.34 1.54
CA ASN A 147 -3.04 4.02 2.62
C ASN A 147 -1.57 3.56 2.72
N ARG A 148 -1.28 2.28 2.52
CA ARG A 148 0.09 1.74 2.51
C ARG A 148 0.90 2.27 1.33
N VAL A 149 0.32 2.28 0.13
CA VAL A 149 0.96 2.85 -1.07
C VAL A 149 1.21 4.35 -0.90
N MET A 150 0.24 5.07 -0.33
CA MET A 150 0.35 6.48 0.01
C MET A 150 1.46 6.75 1.05
N ALA A 151 1.71 5.81 1.95
CA ALA A 151 2.83 5.85 2.89
C ALA A 151 4.18 5.47 2.26
N GLY A 152 4.21 5.13 0.96
CA GLY A 152 5.41 4.76 0.24
C GLY A 152 5.80 3.28 0.36
N GLU A 153 4.92 2.42 0.87
CA GLU A 153 5.15 0.98 0.86
C GLU A 153 5.00 0.40 -0.55
N ASP A 154 5.91 -0.49 -0.93
CA ASP A 154 5.77 -1.30 -2.14
C ASP A 154 4.81 -2.47 -1.87
N LEU A 155 3.78 -2.60 -2.71
CA LEU A 155 2.87 -3.74 -2.67
C LEU A 155 3.52 -4.90 -3.43
N ALA A 156 4.56 -5.47 -2.86
CA ALA A 156 5.21 -6.64 -3.44
C ALA A 156 4.16 -7.77 -3.63
N PRO A 157 4.11 -8.42 -4.82
CA PRO A 157 3.35 -9.65 -4.98
C PRO A 157 3.92 -10.69 -4.01
N ARG A 158 3.23 -10.93 -2.90
CA ARG A 158 3.52 -12.08 -2.02
C ARG A 158 3.08 -13.36 -2.73
N GLU A 159 3.80 -13.77 -3.77
CA GLU A 159 3.66 -15.11 -4.36
C GLU A 159 4.74 -16.09 -3.86
N LEU A 160 5.63 -15.71 -2.93
CA LEU A 160 6.70 -16.60 -2.45
C LEU A 160 6.97 -16.58 -0.94
N LEU A 161 6.01 -16.14 -0.13
CA LEU A 161 6.02 -16.51 1.28
C LEU A 161 4.72 -17.24 1.57
N GLU A 162 4.82 -18.57 1.58
CA GLU A 162 3.83 -19.44 2.21
C GLU A 162 3.35 -18.79 3.51
N HIS A 163 2.04 -18.66 3.59
CA HIS A 163 1.36 -17.88 4.60
C HIS A 163 1.40 -18.64 5.94
N ASP A 164 2.35 -18.30 6.81
CA ASP A 164 2.39 -18.78 8.20
C ASP A 164 1.10 -18.46 8.99
N GLY A 165 0.30 -17.49 8.51
CA GLY A 165 -0.95 -17.05 9.12
C GLY A 165 -2.20 -17.85 8.76
N SER A 166 -2.12 -18.89 7.92
CA SER A 166 -3.26 -19.79 7.61
C SER A 166 -3.13 -21.16 8.28
N ARG A 167 -2.16 -21.32 9.19
CA ARG A 167 -1.99 -22.58 9.90
C ARG A 167 -3.16 -22.81 10.84
N THR A 168 -3.78 -23.96 10.69
CA THR A 168 -4.81 -24.43 11.62
C THR A 168 -4.21 -24.57 13.02
N PRO A 169 -5.02 -24.48 14.10
CA PRO A 169 -4.54 -24.73 15.46
C PRO A 169 -3.83 -26.08 15.61
N ALA A 170 -4.23 -27.08 14.80
CA ALA A 170 -3.60 -28.41 14.78
C ALA A 170 -2.16 -28.37 14.25
N GLU A 171 -1.89 -27.61 13.19
CA GLU A 171 -0.54 -27.48 12.61
C GLU A 171 0.41 -26.69 13.53
N LEU A 172 -0.11 -25.70 14.24
CA LEU A 172 0.64 -24.98 15.28
C LEU A 172 0.97 -25.90 16.47
N ALA A 173 0.03 -26.74 16.90
CA ALA A 173 0.25 -27.72 17.96
C ALA A 173 1.26 -28.80 17.55
N GLU A 174 1.21 -29.28 16.31
CA GLU A 174 2.17 -30.26 15.78
C GLU A 174 3.60 -29.69 15.76
N ARG A 175 3.75 -28.44 15.31
CA ARG A 175 5.05 -27.78 15.29
C ARG A 175 5.59 -27.54 16.69
N ALA A 176 4.77 -27.01 17.60
CA ALA A 176 5.16 -26.84 19.00
C ALA A 176 5.55 -28.19 19.65
N GLY A 177 4.84 -29.28 19.29
CA GLY A 177 5.19 -30.63 19.71
C GLY A 177 6.54 -31.09 19.16
N ARG A 178 6.82 -30.84 17.87
CA ARG A 178 8.11 -31.16 17.24
C ARG A 178 9.25 -30.36 17.86
N GLU A 179 9.05 -29.06 18.08
CA GLU A 179 10.05 -28.17 18.69
C GLU A 179 10.31 -28.56 20.15
N ALA A 180 9.28 -28.91 20.93
CA ALA A 180 9.44 -29.40 22.29
C ALA A 180 10.16 -30.75 22.34
N ALA A 181 9.84 -31.68 21.44
CA ALA A 181 10.54 -32.96 21.33
C ALA A 181 12.02 -32.77 20.94
N GLN A 182 12.31 -31.82 20.05
CA GLN A 182 13.67 -31.45 19.65
C GLN A 182 14.46 -30.89 20.84
N GLN A 183 13.89 -29.95 21.60
CA GLN A 183 14.51 -29.38 22.80
C GLN A 183 14.74 -30.42 23.89
N GLN A 184 13.82 -31.37 24.06
CA GLN A 184 13.98 -32.49 25.00
C GLN A 184 15.10 -33.44 24.57
N ALA A 185 15.22 -33.72 23.27
CA ALA A 185 16.32 -34.52 22.73
C ALA A 185 17.69 -33.82 22.92
N GLU A 186 17.74 -32.50 22.70
CA GLU A 186 18.92 -31.66 22.95
C GLU A 186 19.32 -31.65 24.42
N ALA A 187 18.36 -31.44 25.32
CA ALA A 187 18.59 -31.45 26.77
C ALA A 187 19.03 -32.83 27.29
N ALA A 188 18.58 -33.91 26.64
CA ALA A 188 19.03 -35.28 26.89
C ALA A 188 20.40 -35.61 26.27
N GLY A 189 21.04 -34.65 25.58
CA GLY A 189 22.37 -34.80 24.97
C GLY A 189 22.40 -35.71 23.74
N LEU A 190 21.25 -35.92 23.08
CA LEU A 190 21.14 -36.76 21.89
C LEU A 190 21.52 -35.95 20.63
N PRO A 191 22.55 -36.36 19.87
CA PRO A 191 23.01 -35.61 18.71
C PRO A 191 22.01 -35.65 17.54
N HIS A 192 21.92 -34.53 16.82
CA HIS A 192 20.94 -34.26 15.75
C HIS A 192 21.02 -35.17 14.53
N THR A 193 22.14 -35.83 14.29
CA THR A 193 22.29 -36.86 13.26
C THR A 193 23.18 -37.97 13.79
N MET A 194 22.68 -39.20 13.80
CA MET A 194 23.48 -40.40 14.03
C MET A 194 23.67 -41.12 12.70
N ASN A 195 24.89 -41.51 12.39
CA ASN A 195 25.08 -42.55 11.37
C ASN A 195 24.69 -43.92 11.97
N ALA A 196 24.42 -44.91 11.10
CA ALA A 196 23.96 -46.24 11.53
C ALA A 196 24.90 -46.90 12.55
N ASP A 197 26.21 -46.63 12.46
CA ASP A 197 27.24 -47.17 13.34
C ASP A 197 27.20 -46.53 14.75
N GLN A 198 26.93 -45.23 14.83
CA GLN A 198 26.76 -44.49 16.08
C GLN A 198 25.46 -44.89 16.79
N GLY A 199 24.37 -45.13 16.04
CA GLY A 199 23.10 -45.61 16.59
C GLY A 199 23.20 -47.02 17.18
N LEU A 200 23.96 -47.91 16.55
CA LEU A 200 24.17 -49.28 17.07
C LEU A 200 25.01 -49.29 18.35
N ARG A 201 25.96 -48.35 18.51
CA ARG A 201 26.78 -48.24 19.72
C ARG A 201 26.00 -47.70 20.91
N SER A 202 25.13 -46.70 20.72
CA SER A 202 24.30 -46.17 21.81
C SER A 202 23.29 -47.20 22.32
N LEU A 203 22.69 -47.99 21.43
CA LEU A 203 21.79 -49.09 21.81
C LEU A 203 22.51 -50.21 22.56
N ARG A 204 23.73 -50.58 22.15
CA ARG A 204 24.54 -51.56 22.89
C ARG A 204 24.99 -51.06 24.26
N ALA A 205 25.32 -49.78 24.39
CA ALA A 205 25.69 -49.19 25.67
C ALA A 205 24.50 -49.15 26.65
N ALA A 206 23.29 -48.87 26.16
CA ALA A 206 22.08 -48.88 26.97
C ALA A 206 21.68 -50.29 27.45
N LEU A 207 21.97 -51.33 26.65
CA LEU A 207 21.66 -52.73 27.00
C LEU A 207 22.69 -53.40 27.91
N ASN A 208 23.95 -52.94 27.92
CA ASN A 208 25.02 -53.47 28.77
C ASN A 208 25.19 -52.70 30.10
N GLY A 209 24.36 -51.69 30.36
CA GLY A 209 24.37 -50.88 31.59
C GLY A 209 23.30 -51.26 32.62
N ALA A 210 22.65 -52.41 32.47
CA ALA A 210 21.66 -52.95 33.41
C ALA A 210 22.23 -54.12 34.22
#